data_AF-A0A6J5YF16-F1
#
_entry.id   AF-A0A6J5YF16-F1
#
_cell.length_a   1.000
_cell.length_b   1.000
_cell.length_c   1.000
_cell.angle_alpha   90.00
_cell.angle_beta   90.00
_cell.angle_gamma   90.00
#
_symmetry.space_group_name_H-M   'P 1'
#
loop_
_entity.id
_entity.type
_entity.pdbx_description
1 polymer ?
#
loop_
_entity_poly.entity_id
_entity_poly.type
_entity_poly.pdbx_seq_one_letter_code
_entity_poly.pdbx_strand_id
1 'polypeptide(L)'
;MSMGNMAIARRSSAKAIILLGLALLSCVADGVSRGHLFKASARRSVTDTNRKVFDVTAFGAKTEDQMQGGKSTVVAGAKLDLPSLPGDDEKVDDEKMDSSEEEAGPGEAGPGESPSDDNASAFIKTWVAACRGNYSGPTKVLIPKGTFMTGPVIFQGPCTSSKEPILVEVEGYVKASTDLSLYASPEWFTFEMIDGLIVTGEGTFDGQGESTWKSSGCKDKSSCAQAPSSLKFNHVNNSLVEGITSLNSKFFHAHIFGCSNLTMNNVHITAPGDSPNTDGVHISTSTNVKVLNSVIGTGDDCVSIGQGSNDILVNNITCGPGHGISVGSLGKRIDDKSVSQIHVSNCTLRNTTNGARIKTWAAESAGEASDITYENIVMDQVQNPIVIDQNYGKKKSRSGTRPGGAASKWKISNVHFRNIRGTSSRNIAVSLQCSSSNPCDGIEMADINFSYLGAAVKGTSLTTECYNANIAPKGVQIPPLCR
;
A
#
# COMPACT_ATOMS: atom_id res chain seq x y z
N MET A 1 14.70 59.00 -58.76
CA MET A 1 14.30 60.42 -58.70
C MET A 1 13.17 60.48 -57.69
N SER A 2 13.49 60.77 -56.43
CA SER A 2 13.56 62.11 -55.82
C SER A 2 12.20 62.80 -55.69
N MET A 3 12.05 63.48 -54.55
CA MET A 3 10.95 64.33 -54.08
C MET A 3 9.85 63.56 -53.33
N GLY A 4 9.78 63.57 -51.99
CA GLY A 4 10.43 64.43 -51.01
C GLY A 4 9.59 65.67 -50.72
N ASN A 5 9.14 65.77 -49.47
CA ASN A 5 9.10 66.93 -48.56
C ASN A 5 7.84 66.94 -47.69
N MET A 6 8.00 66.78 -46.36
CA MET A 6 8.27 67.83 -45.35
C MET A 6 6.97 68.61 -45.04
N ALA A 7 6.53 68.85 -43.80
CA ALA A 7 7.28 68.95 -42.56
C ALA A 7 6.33 69.11 -41.32
N ILE A 8 6.89 68.81 -40.13
CA ILE A 8 6.86 69.63 -38.88
C ILE A 8 5.72 69.47 -37.85
N ALA A 9 6.18 69.07 -36.64
CA ALA A 9 5.78 69.43 -35.26
C ALA A 9 4.41 68.98 -34.72
N ARG A 10 4.22 68.67 -33.42
CA ARG A 10 5.06 68.65 -32.20
C ARG A 10 4.25 67.90 -31.12
N ARG A 11 4.99 67.28 -30.19
CA ARG A 11 4.69 67.07 -28.75
C ARG A 11 3.49 66.18 -28.32
N SER A 12 3.89 65.08 -27.68
CA SER A 12 3.56 64.70 -26.30
C SER A 12 2.09 64.53 -25.91
N SER A 13 1.68 63.30 -25.60
CA SER A 13 1.35 62.85 -24.23
C SER A 13 0.77 61.43 -24.24
N ALA A 14 0.99 60.72 -23.14
CA ALA A 14 0.86 59.28 -23.01
C ALA A 14 -0.52 58.82 -22.49
N LYS A 15 -0.84 57.53 -22.76
CA LYS A 15 -1.74 56.61 -22.02
C LYS A 15 -3.25 56.92 -22.10
N ALA A 16 -4.22 56.00 -22.13
CA ALA A 16 -4.25 54.54 -22.00
C ALA A 16 -5.72 54.04 -22.19
N ILE A 17 -5.89 52.90 -22.90
CA ILE A 17 -6.75 51.69 -22.64
C ILE A 17 -8.29 51.91 -22.48
N ILE A 18 -9.22 51.18 -23.14
CA ILE A 18 -9.82 49.88 -22.69
C ILE A 18 -11.01 49.38 -23.57
N LEU A 19 -10.97 48.06 -23.89
CA LEU A 19 -12.02 47.00 -24.09
C LEU A 19 -13.16 47.19 -25.15
N LEU A 20 -13.78 46.19 -25.81
CA LEU A 20 -13.99 44.73 -25.65
C LEU A 20 -14.64 44.16 -26.96
N GLY A 21 -14.53 42.86 -27.29
CA GLY A 21 -15.63 42.11 -27.95
C GLY A 21 -15.37 41.24 -29.21
N LEU A 22 -15.25 39.92 -29.00
CA LEU A 22 -15.69 38.70 -29.75
C LEU A 22 -15.93 38.65 -31.29
N ALA A 23 -15.37 37.60 -31.93
CA ALA A 23 -15.94 36.80 -33.05
C ALA A 23 -15.20 35.44 -33.14
N LEU A 24 -15.82 34.25 -32.92
CA LEU A 24 -16.64 33.38 -33.80
C LEU A 24 -15.93 32.74 -35.02
N LEU A 25 -15.92 31.40 -35.08
CA LEU A 25 -16.06 30.46 -36.23
C LEU A 25 -15.68 29.04 -35.75
N SER A 26 -16.27 27.88 -36.10
CA SER A 26 -17.49 27.44 -36.79
C SER A 26 -17.52 25.89 -36.73
N CYS A 27 -18.71 25.28 -36.62
CA CYS A 27 -19.01 23.83 -36.73
C CYS A 27 -18.72 23.29 -38.16
N VAL A 28 -18.60 21.98 -38.47
CA VAL A 28 -19.60 20.86 -38.46
C VAL A 28 -18.84 19.53 -38.71
N ALA A 29 -18.93 18.52 -37.80
CA ALA A 29 -19.59 17.17 -37.90
C ALA A 29 -18.98 16.18 -38.93
N ASP A 30 -18.86 14.84 -38.76
CA ASP A 30 -19.57 13.82 -37.97
C ASP A 30 -18.68 12.56 -37.78
N GLY A 31 -18.97 11.74 -36.74
CA GLY A 31 -18.40 10.38 -36.66
C GLY A 31 -18.40 9.69 -35.28
N VAL A 32 -19.59 9.42 -34.74
CA VAL A 32 -19.94 8.34 -33.77
C VAL A 32 -18.81 7.82 -32.86
N SER A 33 -18.78 8.31 -31.61
CA SER A 33 -18.21 7.57 -30.48
C SER A 33 -19.29 7.38 -29.42
N ARG A 34 -19.51 6.11 -29.04
CA ARG A 34 -20.44 5.70 -27.99
C ARG A 34 -20.07 6.42 -26.70
N GLY A 35 -20.98 7.25 -26.21
CA GLY A 35 -20.85 7.95 -24.95
C GLY A 35 -20.64 6.99 -23.78
N HIS A 36 -19.48 7.10 -23.14
CA HIS A 36 -19.38 6.88 -21.71
C HIS A 36 -19.41 8.26 -21.05
N LEU A 37 -20.49 8.49 -20.31
CA LEU A 37 -20.68 9.63 -19.43
C LEU A 37 -19.54 9.65 -18.41
N PHE A 38 -18.50 10.43 -18.71
CA PHE A 38 -17.60 10.96 -17.69
C PHE A 38 -18.41 11.92 -16.82
N LYS A 39 -19.05 11.41 -15.78
CA LYS A 39 -19.33 12.23 -14.61
C LYS A 39 -17.99 12.48 -13.94
N ALA A 40 -17.50 13.71 -14.09
CA ALA A 40 -16.44 14.25 -13.27
C ALA A 40 -16.69 13.85 -11.81
N SER A 41 -15.66 13.24 -11.20
CA SER A 41 -15.61 12.86 -9.80
C SER A 41 -15.85 14.12 -8.96
N ALA A 42 -17.11 14.34 -8.57
CA ALA A 42 -17.42 15.27 -7.51
C ALA A 42 -16.78 14.70 -6.24
N ARG A 43 -15.82 15.43 -5.66
CA ARG A 43 -15.46 15.30 -4.25
C ARG A 43 -16.76 15.38 -3.45
N ARG A 44 -17.33 14.24 -3.10
CA ARG A 44 -18.46 14.18 -2.18
C ARG A 44 -17.84 14.44 -0.82
N SER A 45 -18.14 15.61 -0.25
CA SER A 45 -17.73 15.99 1.10
C SER A 45 -18.02 14.84 2.06
N VAL A 46 -17.02 14.37 2.78
CA VAL A 46 -17.12 13.29 3.81
C VAL A 46 -17.79 13.83 5.08
N THR A 47 -18.67 14.81 4.96
CA THR A 47 -19.42 15.45 6.04
C THR A 47 -20.90 15.21 5.82
N ASP A 48 -21.33 13.95 5.76
CA ASP A 48 -22.73 13.59 5.65
C ASP A 48 -23.29 13.31 7.05
N THR A 49 -23.98 14.30 7.63
CA THR A 49 -24.53 14.26 8.99
C THR A 49 -25.72 13.30 9.15
N ASN A 50 -26.21 12.69 8.06
CA ASN A 50 -27.41 11.85 8.06
C ASN A 50 -27.11 10.34 8.14
N ARG A 51 -25.88 9.94 8.48
CA ARG A 51 -25.51 8.53 8.61
C ARG A 51 -25.94 7.94 9.93
N LYS A 52 -26.50 6.72 9.91
CA LYS A 52 -26.72 5.94 11.13
C LYS A 52 -25.37 5.49 11.68
N VAL A 53 -25.06 5.86 12.93
CA VAL A 53 -23.77 5.63 13.57
C VAL A 53 -23.80 4.34 14.40
N PHE A 54 -22.79 3.50 14.19
CA PHE A 54 -22.50 2.28 14.93
C PHE A 54 -21.13 2.44 15.58
N ASP A 55 -21.13 2.88 16.84
CA ASP A 55 -19.92 3.08 17.64
C ASP A 55 -19.47 1.75 18.25
N VAL A 56 -18.20 1.36 18.05
CA VAL A 56 -17.68 0.08 18.56
C VAL A 56 -17.81 -0.07 20.08
N THR A 57 -17.80 1.03 20.84
CA THR A 57 -17.98 1.01 22.31
C THR A 57 -19.40 0.64 22.71
N ALA A 58 -20.41 1.01 21.90
CA ALA A 58 -21.80 0.60 22.10
C ALA A 58 -22.00 -0.91 21.88
N PHE A 59 -21.04 -1.58 21.24
CA PHE A 59 -21.00 -3.03 21.04
C PHE A 59 -19.98 -3.74 21.96
N GLY A 60 -19.52 -3.04 23.00
CA GLY A 60 -18.71 -3.62 24.07
C GLY A 60 -17.20 -3.46 23.89
N ALA A 61 -16.73 -2.71 22.89
CA ALA A 61 -15.32 -2.40 22.78
C ALA A 61 -14.88 -1.52 23.96
N LYS A 62 -13.74 -1.86 24.56
CA LYS A 62 -13.12 -1.15 25.68
C LYS A 62 -11.74 -0.66 25.28
N THR A 63 -11.39 0.52 25.75
CA THR A 63 -10.03 1.06 25.64
C THR A 63 -9.08 0.34 26.60
N GLU A 64 -7.77 0.41 26.34
CA GLU A 64 -6.74 -0.16 27.23
C GLU A 64 -6.89 0.35 28.67
N ASP A 65 -7.19 1.64 28.87
CA ASP A 65 -7.41 2.22 30.20
C ASP A 65 -8.62 1.58 30.92
N GLN A 66 -9.69 1.30 30.17
CA GLN A 66 -10.89 0.63 30.70
C GLN A 66 -10.66 -0.86 30.99
N MET A 67 -9.78 -1.53 30.23
CA MET A 67 -9.39 -2.92 30.48
C MET A 67 -8.48 -3.03 31.72
N GLN A 68 -7.54 -2.08 31.89
CA GLN A 68 -6.63 -2.04 33.03
C GLN A 68 -7.28 -1.54 34.33
N GLY A 69 -8.26 -0.62 34.23
CA GLY A 69 -9.02 -0.09 35.37
C GLY A 69 -9.87 -1.12 36.12
N GLY A 70 -10.03 -2.34 35.59
CA GLY A 70 -10.63 -3.48 36.29
C GLY A 70 -9.69 -4.18 37.28
N LYS A 71 -8.38 -3.85 37.28
CA LYS A 71 -7.36 -4.41 38.17
C LYS A 71 -6.93 -3.41 39.26
N SER A 72 -7.87 -2.79 39.99
CA SER A 72 -7.53 -2.17 41.29
C SER A 72 -8.74 -1.92 42.18
N THR A 73 -9.01 -2.87 43.08
CA THR A 73 -9.41 -2.59 44.47
C THR A 73 -9.04 -3.81 45.32
N VAL A 74 -7.76 -3.96 45.64
CA VAL A 74 -7.40 -4.67 46.87
C VAL A 74 -7.47 -3.62 47.98
N VAL A 75 -8.63 -3.52 48.61
CA VAL A 75 -8.75 -2.83 49.88
C VAL A 75 -7.99 -3.68 50.90
N ALA A 76 -6.88 -3.14 51.39
CA ALA A 76 -6.17 -3.70 52.53
C ALA A 76 -7.10 -3.69 53.75
N GLY A 77 -7.25 -4.86 54.39
CA GLY A 77 -7.68 -4.95 55.78
C GLY A 77 -8.91 -5.81 56.04
N ALA A 78 -8.71 -7.13 56.19
CA ALA A 78 -9.31 -7.90 57.28
C ALA A 78 -8.56 -9.24 57.39
N LYS A 79 -7.97 -9.43 58.57
CA LYS A 79 -7.24 -10.62 59.01
C LYS A 79 -8.25 -11.57 59.64
N LEU A 80 -8.29 -12.84 59.23
CA LEU A 80 -8.91 -13.93 60.01
C LEU A 80 -8.15 -15.24 59.75
N ASP A 81 -7.81 -15.89 60.85
CA ASP A 81 -6.89 -17.02 60.98
C ASP A 81 -7.54 -18.38 60.62
N LEU A 82 -6.73 -19.26 59.96
CA LEU A 82 -6.54 -20.73 60.06
C LEU A 82 -7.68 -21.67 60.57
N PRO A 83 -7.81 -22.94 60.09
CA PRO A 83 -6.70 -23.93 60.08
C PRO A 83 -6.68 -24.95 58.91
N SER A 84 -5.72 -25.87 59.00
CA SER A 84 -5.11 -26.68 57.94
C SER A 84 -5.25 -28.21 58.11
N LEU A 85 -5.17 -28.94 56.97
CA LEU A 85 -4.85 -30.37 56.71
C LEU A 85 -5.92 -31.45 57.00
N PRO A 86 -5.86 -32.69 56.44
CA PRO A 86 -4.87 -33.35 55.54
C PRO A 86 -5.47 -33.77 54.16
N GLY A 87 -4.78 -34.17 53.07
CA GLY A 87 -3.77 -35.21 52.89
C GLY A 87 -4.44 -36.53 52.49
N ASP A 88 -4.31 -36.97 51.22
CA ASP A 88 -3.95 -38.34 50.80
C ASP A 88 -4.23 -38.63 49.31
N ASP A 89 -3.30 -39.39 48.74
CA ASP A 89 -3.23 -39.95 47.38
C ASP A 89 -4.30 -40.99 47.10
N GLU A 90 -4.78 -41.10 45.84
CA GLU A 90 -4.93 -42.41 45.18
C GLU A 90 -5.06 -42.28 43.65
N LYS A 91 -4.30 -43.15 42.95
CA LYS A 91 -4.43 -43.46 41.52
C LYS A 91 -5.32 -44.68 41.36
N VAL A 92 -6.20 -44.70 40.35
CA VAL A 92 -6.66 -45.94 39.69
C VAL A 92 -6.89 -45.67 38.21
N ASP A 93 -6.41 -46.61 37.38
CA ASP A 93 -6.48 -46.66 35.93
C ASP A 93 -7.82 -47.18 35.38
N ASP A 94 -8.04 -46.86 34.10
CA ASP A 94 -8.49 -47.73 33.01
C ASP A 94 -9.97 -47.90 32.57
N GLU A 95 -10.08 -47.84 31.23
CA GLU A 95 -11.05 -48.42 30.27
C GLU A 95 -12.36 -47.72 29.83
N LYS A 96 -12.30 -47.26 28.56
CA LYS A 96 -13.16 -47.52 27.38
C LYS A 96 -14.65 -47.10 27.31
N MET A 97 -14.90 -46.37 26.21
CA MET A 97 -15.90 -46.63 25.14
C MET A 97 -17.38 -46.30 25.43
N ASP A 98 -17.91 -45.25 24.80
CA ASP A 98 -18.77 -45.33 23.60
C ASP A 98 -19.47 -43.97 23.33
N SER A 99 -19.83 -43.80 22.07
CA SER A 99 -20.60 -42.77 21.38
C SER A 99 -21.90 -42.30 22.06
N SER A 100 -22.18 -41.00 21.94
CA SER A 100 -23.51 -40.49 21.55
C SER A 100 -23.43 -38.98 21.29
N GLU A 101 -24.04 -38.58 20.19
CA GLU A 101 -24.40 -37.20 19.87
C GLU A 101 -25.44 -36.71 20.87
N GLU A 102 -25.26 -35.51 21.43
CA GLU A 102 -26.36 -34.80 22.10
C GLU A 102 -26.26 -33.29 21.84
N GLU A 103 -27.44 -32.72 21.58
CA GLU A 103 -27.66 -31.41 20.99
C GLU A 103 -27.28 -30.23 21.89
N ALA A 104 -26.74 -29.18 21.27
CA ALA A 104 -26.44 -27.91 21.93
C ALA A 104 -27.72 -27.10 22.21
N GLY A 105 -28.19 -27.13 23.46
CA GLY A 105 -29.06 -26.10 24.03
C GLY A 105 -28.26 -24.88 24.54
N PRO A 106 -28.90 -23.71 24.77
CA PRO A 106 -28.19 -22.47 25.05
C PRO A 106 -27.70 -22.44 26.51
N GLY A 107 -26.41 -22.70 26.70
CA GLY A 107 -25.76 -22.64 28.00
C GLY A 107 -25.56 -21.20 28.48
N GLU A 108 -26.09 -20.92 29.66
CA GLU A 108 -25.92 -19.69 30.43
C GLU A 108 -24.44 -19.37 30.73
N ALA A 109 -24.15 -18.08 30.84
CA ALA A 109 -22.82 -17.54 31.11
C ALA A 109 -22.22 -18.10 32.40
N GLY A 110 -21.08 -18.81 32.27
CA GLY A 110 -20.27 -19.27 33.40
C GLY A 110 -19.42 -18.15 34.04
N PRO A 111 -18.93 -18.35 35.27
CA PRO A 111 -18.24 -17.33 36.04
C PRO A 111 -16.77 -17.19 35.63
N GLY A 112 -16.34 -15.97 35.34
CA GLY A 112 -14.93 -15.58 35.33
C GLY A 112 -14.19 -15.77 34.01
N GLU A 113 -14.73 -15.26 32.90
CA GLU A 113 -13.83 -14.81 31.82
C GLU A 113 -12.96 -13.68 32.38
N SER A 114 -11.65 -13.92 32.49
CA SER A 114 -10.69 -12.82 32.54
C SER A 114 -11.08 -11.84 31.43
N PRO A 115 -11.09 -10.51 31.67
CA PRO A 115 -11.32 -9.56 30.60
C PRO A 115 -10.42 -9.96 29.43
N SER A 116 -11.02 -10.38 28.32
CA SER A 116 -10.28 -10.54 27.10
C SER A 116 -9.76 -9.15 26.77
N ASP A 117 -8.44 -8.98 26.73
CA ASP A 117 -7.77 -7.74 26.33
C ASP A 117 -7.91 -7.50 24.80
N ASP A 118 -8.97 -8.04 24.19
CA ASP A 118 -9.22 -8.09 22.75
C ASP A 118 -10.63 -7.60 22.40
N ASN A 119 -10.71 -6.62 21.51
CA ASN A 119 -11.94 -6.02 21.01
C ASN A 119 -12.49 -6.66 19.73
N ALA A 120 -11.89 -7.73 19.19
CA ALA A 120 -12.28 -8.31 17.90
C ALA A 120 -13.78 -8.63 17.80
N SER A 121 -14.35 -9.26 18.84
CA SER A 121 -15.79 -9.57 18.88
C SER A 121 -16.67 -8.32 18.79
N ALA A 122 -16.32 -7.25 19.53
CA ALA A 122 -17.07 -6.00 19.52
C ALA A 122 -17.01 -5.31 18.14
N PHE A 123 -15.84 -5.29 17.51
CA PHE A 123 -15.63 -4.70 16.19
C PHE A 123 -16.45 -5.46 15.13
N ILE A 124 -16.41 -6.80 15.14
CA ILE A 124 -17.18 -7.65 14.22
C ILE A 124 -18.69 -7.46 14.42
N LYS A 125 -19.17 -7.45 15.68
CA LYS A 125 -20.60 -7.20 15.98
C LYS A 125 -21.06 -5.84 15.46
N THR A 126 -20.25 -4.81 15.66
CA THR A 126 -20.52 -3.45 15.14
C THR A 126 -20.64 -3.45 13.63
N TRP A 127 -19.67 -4.09 12.95
CA TRP A 127 -19.68 -4.21 11.49
C TRP A 127 -20.93 -4.92 10.98
N VAL A 128 -21.27 -6.09 11.56
CA VAL A 128 -22.47 -6.84 11.15
C VAL A 128 -23.73 -6.01 11.33
N ALA A 129 -23.86 -5.30 12.46
CA ALA A 129 -24.99 -4.41 12.69
C ALA A 129 -25.06 -3.26 11.68
N ALA A 130 -23.91 -2.68 11.28
CA ALA A 130 -23.79 -1.60 10.31
C ALA A 130 -24.01 -2.05 8.85
N CYS A 131 -23.56 -3.25 8.51
CA CYS A 131 -23.53 -3.76 7.14
C CYS A 131 -24.79 -4.57 6.78
N ARG A 132 -25.38 -5.28 7.75
CA ARG A 132 -26.49 -6.24 7.54
C ARG A 132 -27.72 -5.98 8.43
N GLY A 133 -27.76 -4.87 9.16
CA GLY A 133 -28.88 -4.55 10.03
C GLY A 133 -30.17 -4.21 9.27
N ASN A 134 -31.31 -4.41 9.94
CA ASN A 134 -32.64 -4.18 9.36
C ASN A 134 -33.03 -2.69 9.41
N TYR A 135 -32.44 -1.90 8.52
CA TYR A 135 -32.78 -0.50 8.27
C TYR A 135 -32.27 -0.11 6.88
N SER A 136 -32.74 1.01 6.35
CA SER A 136 -32.30 1.55 5.06
C SER A 136 -31.67 2.93 5.23
N GLY A 137 -30.55 3.16 4.56
CA GLY A 137 -29.87 4.45 4.53
C GLY A 137 -28.38 4.36 4.83
N PRO A 138 -27.63 5.45 4.63
CA PRO A 138 -26.19 5.43 4.73
C PRO A 138 -25.73 5.16 6.17
N THR A 139 -24.71 4.32 6.33
CA THR A 139 -24.19 3.90 7.64
C THR A 139 -22.77 4.37 7.89
N LYS A 140 -22.43 4.46 9.17
CA LYS A 140 -21.11 4.76 9.68
C LYS A 140 -20.75 3.80 10.81
N VAL A 141 -19.65 3.08 10.68
CA VAL A 141 -18.95 2.45 11.80
C VAL A 141 -17.97 3.47 12.36
N LEU A 142 -18.04 3.75 13.66
CA LEU A 142 -17.16 4.69 14.35
C LEU A 142 -16.23 3.92 15.29
N ILE A 143 -14.93 4.10 15.12
CA ILE A 143 -13.91 3.78 16.12
C ILE A 143 -13.53 5.11 16.78
N PRO A 144 -14.12 5.44 17.94
CA PRO A 144 -13.95 6.75 18.55
C PRO A 144 -12.53 6.92 19.11
N LYS A 145 -12.21 8.11 19.62
CA LYS A 145 -10.94 8.35 20.32
C LYS A 145 -10.76 7.39 21.49
N GLY A 146 -9.53 6.88 21.63
CA GLY A 146 -9.14 5.91 22.63
C GLY A 146 -8.16 4.89 22.04
N THR A 147 -7.47 4.15 22.91
CA THR A 147 -6.57 3.08 22.49
C THR A 147 -7.29 1.74 22.59
N PHE A 148 -7.50 1.06 21.47
CA PHE A 148 -8.19 -0.23 21.41
C PHE A 148 -7.21 -1.32 20.97
N MET A 149 -7.09 -2.39 21.75
CA MET A 149 -6.40 -3.60 21.32
C MET A 149 -7.37 -4.54 20.62
N THR A 150 -7.00 -5.11 19.48
CA THR A 150 -7.82 -6.12 18.81
C THR A 150 -6.96 -7.17 18.10
N GLY A 151 -7.39 -8.42 18.20
CA GLY A 151 -6.97 -9.51 17.33
C GLY A 151 -7.45 -9.31 15.89
N PRO A 152 -7.27 -10.31 15.01
CA PRO A 152 -7.69 -10.22 13.62
C PRO A 152 -9.21 -10.10 13.48
N VAL A 153 -9.62 -9.21 12.58
CA VAL A 153 -11.03 -8.94 12.27
C VAL A 153 -11.26 -9.00 10.76
N ILE A 154 -12.38 -9.59 10.37
CA ILE A 154 -12.84 -9.66 8.99
C ILE A 154 -14.19 -8.95 8.88
N PHE A 155 -14.19 -7.86 8.11
CA PHE A 155 -15.34 -7.06 7.76
C PHE A 155 -15.82 -7.47 6.37
N GLN A 156 -16.69 -8.46 6.36
CA GLN A 156 -17.18 -9.07 5.14
C GLN A 156 -18.50 -8.43 4.65
N GLY A 157 -18.59 -8.20 3.35
CA GLY A 157 -19.83 -7.86 2.64
C GLY A 157 -20.63 -9.09 2.17
N PRO A 158 -21.49 -8.95 1.15
CA PRO A 158 -22.03 -7.67 0.69
C PRO A 158 -22.80 -6.97 1.81
N CYS A 159 -22.75 -5.64 1.85
CA CYS A 159 -23.60 -4.87 2.76
C CYS A 159 -24.99 -4.69 2.16
N THR A 160 -26.00 -5.01 2.95
CA THR A 160 -27.42 -5.05 2.53
C THR A 160 -28.24 -3.95 3.19
N SER A 161 -27.70 -3.27 4.19
CA SER A 161 -28.37 -2.16 4.91
C SER A 161 -28.48 -0.87 4.07
N SER A 162 -27.67 -0.72 3.03
CA SER A 162 -27.61 0.51 2.22
C SER A 162 -27.15 0.23 0.79
N LYS A 163 -27.59 1.07 -0.15
CA LYS A 163 -27.01 1.17 -1.50
C LYS A 163 -25.88 2.20 -1.58
N GLU A 164 -25.72 3.03 -0.56
CA GLU A 164 -24.64 4.00 -0.42
C GLU A 164 -23.42 3.34 0.23
N PRO A 165 -22.19 3.81 -0.07
CA PRO A 165 -20.98 3.29 0.55
C PRO A 165 -21.04 3.29 2.08
N ILE A 166 -20.64 2.18 2.71
CA ILE A 166 -20.46 2.12 4.16
C ILE A 166 -19.22 2.94 4.56
N LEU A 167 -19.37 3.80 5.56
CA LEU A 167 -18.29 4.61 6.08
C LEU A 167 -17.70 3.94 7.33
N VAL A 168 -16.38 3.86 7.42
CA VAL A 168 -15.63 3.52 8.64
C VAL A 168 -14.83 4.75 9.01
N GLU A 169 -15.22 5.42 10.09
CA GLU A 169 -14.53 6.59 10.62
C GLU A 169 -13.65 6.15 11.80
N VAL A 170 -12.35 6.35 11.66
CA VAL A 170 -11.32 5.96 12.61
C VAL A 170 -10.76 7.20 13.26
N GLU A 171 -11.16 7.48 14.49
CA GLU A 171 -10.59 8.55 15.33
C GLU A 171 -9.61 8.01 16.38
N GLY A 172 -9.74 6.73 16.71
CA GLY A 172 -8.93 6.06 17.74
C GLY A 172 -7.56 5.58 17.29
N TYR A 173 -6.83 5.04 18.25
CA TYR A 173 -5.58 4.31 18.06
C TYR A 173 -5.85 2.83 18.24
N VAL A 174 -5.76 2.05 17.17
CA VAL A 174 -6.03 0.61 17.17
C VAL A 174 -4.71 -0.15 17.16
N LYS A 175 -4.52 -1.08 18.09
CA LYS A 175 -3.31 -1.91 18.23
C LYS A 175 -3.60 -3.35 17.87
N ALA A 176 -2.69 -3.95 17.11
CA ALA A 176 -2.73 -5.35 16.76
C ALA A 176 -2.22 -6.22 17.90
N SER A 177 -2.89 -7.32 18.18
CA SER A 177 -2.33 -8.32 19.10
C SER A 177 -0.91 -8.74 18.68
N THR A 178 -0.01 -8.88 19.65
CA THR A 178 1.33 -9.41 19.43
C THR A 178 1.37 -10.94 19.46
N ASP A 179 0.28 -11.59 19.87
CA ASP A 179 0.15 -13.04 19.85
C ASP A 179 -0.17 -13.53 18.44
N LEU A 180 0.85 -14.07 17.76
CA LEU A 180 0.72 -14.58 16.40
C LEU A 180 -0.19 -15.81 16.30
N SER A 181 -0.46 -16.52 17.39
CA SER A 181 -1.34 -17.69 17.36
C SER A 181 -2.80 -17.34 17.10
N LEU A 182 -3.20 -16.08 17.33
CA LEU A 182 -4.55 -15.58 17.02
C LEU A 182 -4.80 -15.39 15.52
N TYR A 183 -3.74 -15.37 14.70
CA TYR A 183 -3.83 -15.10 13.26
C TYR A 183 -3.99 -16.39 12.47
N ALA A 184 -5.25 -16.78 12.21
CA ALA A 184 -5.58 -17.91 11.34
C ALA A 184 -5.21 -17.67 9.87
N SER A 185 -5.10 -16.40 9.46
CA SER A 185 -4.63 -15.96 8.14
C SER A 185 -3.64 -14.79 8.32
N PRO A 186 -2.75 -14.52 7.34
CA PRO A 186 -1.71 -13.49 7.47
C PRO A 186 -2.25 -12.06 7.27
N GLU A 187 -3.39 -11.73 7.87
CA GLU A 187 -4.04 -10.42 7.82
C GLU A 187 -4.63 -10.06 9.19
N TRP A 188 -4.59 -8.77 9.53
CA TRP A 188 -5.13 -8.25 10.79
C TRP A 188 -6.49 -7.58 10.62
N PHE A 189 -6.57 -6.51 9.82
CA PHE A 189 -7.81 -5.80 9.51
C PHE A 189 -8.20 -6.05 8.05
N THR A 190 -9.15 -6.94 7.82
CA THR A 190 -9.57 -7.30 6.46
C THR A 190 -10.95 -6.72 6.14
N PHE A 191 -11.03 -5.95 5.07
CA PHE A 191 -12.27 -5.61 4.39
C PHE A 191 -12.41 -6.50 3.16
N GLU A 192 -13.52 -7.23 3.03
CA GLU A 192 -13.67 -8.15 1.92
C GLU A 192 -15.06 -8.22 1.29
N MET A 193 -15.10 -8.42 -0.03
CA MET A 193 -16.33 -8.59 -0.81
C MET A 193 -17.31 -7.41 -0.64
N ILE A 194 -16.78 -6.18 -0.68
CA ILE A 194 -17.55 -4.94 -0.48
C ILE A 194 -17.56 -4.13 -1.77
N ASP A 195 -18.74 -3.63 -2.13
CA ASP A 195 -18.90 -2.61 -3.16
C ASP A 195 -19.35 -1.30 -2.49
N GLY A 196 -18.50 -0.29 -2.50
CA GLY A 196 -18.70 0.97 -1.78
C GLY A 196 -18.23 0.92 -0.33
N LEU A 197 -16.93 1.16 -0.10
CA LEU A 197 -16.33 1.37 1.21
C LEU A 197 -15.64 2.74 1.27
N ILE A 198 -15.83 3.46 2.37
CA ILE A 198 -15.04 4.64 2.71
C ILE A 198 -14.38 4.40 4.06
N VAL A 199 -13.05 4.30 4.11
CA VAL A 199 -12.28 4.28 5.36
C VAL A 199 -11.64 5.66 5.53
N THR A 200 -11.94 6.33 6.63
CA THR A 200 -11.47 7.70 6.86
C THR A 200 -11.22 7.99 8.34
N GLY A 201 -10.91 9.25 8.64
CA GLY A 201 -10.48 9.72 9.95
C GLY A 201 -8.96 9.83 10.04
N GLU A 202 -8.49 10.52 11.07
CA GLU A 202 -7.06 10.75 11.32
C GLU A 202 -6.47 9.73 12.33
N GLY A 203 -7.21 8.66 12.62
CA GLY A 203 -6.81 7.60 13.53
C GLY A 203 -5.69 6.70 13.00
N THR A 204 -5.20 5.83 13.87
CA THR A 204 -3.99 5.02 13.64
C THR A 204 -4.28 3.53 13.75
N PHE A 205 -3.78 2.76 12.80
CA PHE A 205 -3.64 1.30 12.89
C PHE A 205 -2.17 0.96 13.19
N ASP A 206 -1.86 0.63 14.44
CA ASP A 206 -0.55 0.17 14.88
C ASP A 206 -0.46 -1.35 14.82
N GLY A 207 0.26 -1.85 13.83
CA GLY A 207 0.50 -3.27 13.63
C GLY A 207 1.41 -3.90 14.68
N GLN A 208 2.06 -3.13 15.55
CA GLN A 208 3.00 -3.62 16.57
C GLN A 208 4.05 -4.59 16.02
N GLY A 209 4.69 -4.23 14.90
CA GLY A 209 5.60 -5.08 14.13
C GLY A 209 6.93 -5.39 14.81
N GLU A 210 7.37 -4.57 15.77
CA GLU A 210 8.64 -4.81 16.49
C GLU A 210 8.67 -6.18 17.17
N SER A 211 7.51 -6.67 17.63
CA SER A 211 7.38 -7.99 18.25
C SER A 211 7.72 -9.14 17.29
N THR A 212 7.64 -8.92 15.98
CA THR A 212 7.87 -9.95 14.95
C THR A 212 9.18 -9.76 14.17
N TRP A 213 9.65 -8.53 14.03
CA TRP A 213 10.87 -8.24 13.27
C TRP A 213 12.14 -8.85 13.90
N LYS A 214 12.22 -8.85 15.24
CA LYS A 214 13.36 -9.40 16.00
C LYS A 214 13.35 -10.93 16.08
N SER A 215 12.19 -11.56 15.92
CA SER A 215 12.02 -13.03 15.89
C SER A 215 12.38 -13.66 14.54
N SER A 216 13.24 -13.03 13.73
CA SER A 216 13.82 -13.60 12.51
C SER A 216 14.71 -14.84 12.75
N GLY A 217 14.73 -15.39 13.97
CA GLY A 217 15.33 -16.66 14.38
C GLY A 217 14.70 -17.93 13.77
N CYS A 218 13.96 -17.77 12.68
CA CYS A 218 13.41 -18.84 11.88
C CYS A 218 14.57 -19.44 11.05
N LYS A 219 15.17 -20.52 11.56
CA LYS A 219 16.35 -21.16 10.95
C LYS A 219 16.09 -21.71 9.54
N ASP A 220 14.83 -21.94 9.20
CA ASP A 220 14.40 -22.43 7.89
C ASP A 220 13.32 -21.50 7.31
N LYS A 221 13.62 -20.82 6.19
CA LYS A 221 12.72 -19.82 5.58
C LYS A 221 11.48 -20.45 4.94
N SER A 222 11.46 -21.77 4.80
CA SER A 222 10.37 -22.52 4.16
C SER A 222 9.20 -22.84 5.10
N SER A 223 9.41 -22.75 6.41
CA SER A 223 8.43 -23.14 7.45
C SER A 223 7.87 -21.97 8.27
N CYS A 224 8.31 -20.74 8.00
CA CYS A 224 7.83 -19.57 8.73
C CYS A 224 6.43 -19.18 8.23
N ALA A 225 5.46 -19.15 9.15
CA ALA A 225 4.20 -18.49 8.88
C ALA A 225 4.46 -17.04 8.47
N GLN A 226 3.80 -16.59 7.42
CA GLN A 226 3.90 -15.22 6.96
C GLN A 226 3.35 -14.30 8.06
N ALA A 227 4.12 -13.26 8.39
CA ALA A 227 3.66 -12.27 9.35
C ALA A 227 2.41 -11.54 8.83
N PRO A 228 1.47 -11.15 9.70
CA PRO A 228 0.20 -10.59 9.25
C PRO A 228 0.34 -9.17 8.70
N SER A 229 -0.32 -8.90 7.58
CA SER A 229 -0.46 -7.56 7.02
C SER A 229 -1.45 -6.73 7.85
N SER A 230 -1.22 -5.43 8.00
CA SER A 230 -2.10 -4.59 8.84
C SER A 230 -3.48 -4.41 8.22
N LEU A 231 -3.56 -3.89 6.99
CA LEU A 231 -4.83 -3.64 6.29
C LEU A 231 -4.90 -4.48 5.02
N LYS A 232 -5.98 -5.24 4.86
CA LYS A 232 -6.27 -6.01 3.65
C LYS A 232 -7.57 -5.51 3.03
N PHE A 233 -7.52 -5.19 1.75
CA PHE A 233 -8.67 -4.93 0.90
C PHE A 233 -8.77 -6.07 -0.11
N ASN A 234 -9.74 -6.96 0.10
CA ASN A 234 -9.91 -8.20 -0.67
C ASN A 234 -11.21 -8.14 -1.47
N HIS A 235 -11.14 -7.95 -2.79
CA HIS A 235 -12.33 -7.78 -3.63
C HIS A 235 -13.21 -6.61 -3.17
N VAL A 236 -12.58 -5.47 -2.89
CA VAL A 236 -13.23 -4.22 -2.49
C VAL A 236 -13.29 -3.27 -3.68
N ASN A 237 -14.49 -2.83 -4.05
CA ASN A 237 -14.73 -2.03 -5.25
C ASN A 237 -15.33 -0.67 -4.93
N ASN A 238 -15.14 0.32 -5.83
CA ASN A 238 -15.74 1.65 -5.74
C ASN A 238 -15.50 2.33 -4.38
N SER A 239 -14.23 2.39 -3.96
CA SER A 239 -13.86 2.64 -2.57
C SER A 239 -12.82 3.75 -2.40
N LEU A 240 -12.82 4.35 -1.21
CA LEU A 240 -11.90 5.42 -0.80
C LEU A 240 -11.29 5.08 0.56
N VAL A 241 -9.97 5.19 0.66
CA VAL A 241 -9.23 5.16 1.93
C VAL A 241 -8.52 6.49 2.06
N GLU A 242 -8.81 7.27 3.10
CA GLU A 242 -8.34 8.64 3.20
C GLU A 242 -7.97 9.08 4.62
N GLY A 243 -6.80 9.70 4.80
CA GLY A 243 -6.42 10.39 6.03
C GLY A 243 -5.85 9.52 7.16
N ILE A 244 -6.02 8.20 7.07
CA ILE A 244 -5.59 7.29 8.14
C ILE A 244 -4.06 7.15 8.24
N THR A 245 -3.60 6.76 9.42
CA THR A 245 -2.21 6.34 9.67
C THR A 245 -2.10 4.82 9.80
N SER A 246 -1.12 4.20 9.13
CA SER A 246 -0.69 2.83 9.38
C SER A 246 0.73 2.82 9.93
N LEU A 247 0.90 2.29 11.14
CA LEU A 247 2.14 2.34 11.90
C LEU A 247 2.65 0.92 12.15
N ASN A 248 3.96 0.72 12.00
CA ASN A 248 4.70 -0.48 12.41
C ASN A 248 4.00 -1.81 12.03
N SER A 249 3.74 -2.04 10.74
CA SER A 249 3.12 -3.31 10.33
C SER A 249 4.07 -4.51 10.54
N LYS A 250 3.52 -5.68 10.88
CA LYS A 250 4.29 -6.93 11.01
C LYS A 250 4.79 -7.43 9.64
N PHE A 251 4.07 -7.08 8.57
CA PHE A 251 4.37 -7.37 7.16
C PHE A 251 3.89 -6.16 6.33
N PHE A 252 3.10 -6.35 5.27
CA PHE A 252 2.59 -5.23 4.48
C PHE A 252 1.64 -4.33 5.29
N HIS A 253 1.80 -3.02 5.15
CA HIS A 253 0.89 -2.06 5.76
C HIS A 253 -0.50 -2.11 5.12
N ALA A 254 -0.56 -2.11 3.79
CA ALA A 254 -1.79 -2.26 3.03
C ALA A 254 -1.64 -3.25 1.87
N HIS A 255 -2.55 -4.22 1.76
CA HIS A 255 -2.64 -5.14 0.63
C HIS A 255 -3.96 -4.95 -0.11
N ILE A 256 -3.90 -4.42 -1.32
CA ILE A 256 -5.02 -4.27 -2.25
C ILE A 256 -4.99 -5.48 -3.20
N PHE A 257 -5.99 -6.35 -3.10
CA PHE A 257 -6.09 -7.59 -3.86
C PHE A 257 -7.48 -7.72 -4.48
N GLY A 258 -7.56 -8.00 -5.79
CA GLY A 258 -8.84 -8.26 -6.44
C GLY A 258 -9.76 -7.04 -6.53
N CYS A 259 -9.24 -5.82 -6.35
CA CYS A 259 -10.03 -4.59 -6.19
C CYS A 259 -10.20 -3.84 -7.52
N SER A 260 -11.27 -3.06 -7.63
CA SER A 260 -11.54 -2.21 -8.79
C SER A 260 -12.03 -0.83 -8.38
N ASN A 261 -11.49 0.23 -9.00
CA ASN A 261 -11.87 1.61 -8.69
C ASN A 261 -11.69 1.93 -7.19
N LEU A 262 -10.45 1.78 -6.70
CA LEU A 262 -10.08 2.06 -5.30
C LEU A 262 -9.05 3.20 -5.25
N THR A 263 -9.33 4.23 -4.46
CA THR A 263 -8.39 5.34 -4.22
C THR A 263 -7.91 5.31 -2.78
N MET A 264 -6.59 5.32 -2.58
CA MET A 264 -5.93 5.58 -1.31
C MET A 264 -5.29 6.96 -1.39
N ASN A 265 -5.76 7.90 -0.56
CA ASN A 265 -5.39 9.31 -0.62
C ASN A 265 -4.95 9.84 0.74
N ASN A 266 -3.89 10.66 0.77
CA ASN A 266 -3.48 11.34 2.01
C ASN A 266 -3.30 10.39 3.21
N VAL A 267 -2.69 9.22 2.99
CA VAL A 267 -2.37 8.28 4.07
C VAL A 267 -0.95 8.49 4.57
N HIS A 268 -0.73 8.18 5.85
CA HIS A 268 0.59 8.19 6.46
C HIS A 268 0.99 6.76 6.83
N ILE A 269 2.05 6.23 6.21
CA ILE A 269 2.53 4.87 6.43
C ILE A 269 3.96 4.91 6.93
N THR A 270 4.20 4.38 8.14
CA THR A 270 5.52 4.47 8.79
C THR A 270 5.91 3.19 9.50
N ALA A 271 7.11 2.69 9.22
CA ALA A 271 7.85 1.68 9.98
C ALA A 271 9.37 1.95 9.88
N PRO A 272 10.21 1.39 10.77
CA PRO A 272 11.66 1.51 10.68
C PRO A 272 12.21 1.02 9.32
N GLY A 273 13.25 1.68 8.82
CA GLY A 273 13.86 1.36 7.52
C GLY A 273 14.54 -0.02 7.44
N ASP A 274 14.72 -0.69 8.56
CA ASP A 274 15.25 -2.05 8.70
C ASP A 274 14.17 -3.09 9.03
N SER A 275 12.88 -2.69 9.05
CA SER A 275 11.77 -3.62 9.25
C SER A 275 11.58 -4.55 8.03
N PRO A 276 11.62 -5.87 8.20
CA PRO A 276 11.59 -6.80 7.06
C PRO A 276 10.19 -6.88 6.42
N ASN A 277 10.15 -6.75 5.09
CA ASN A 277 8.95 -7.00 4.28
C ASN A 277 7.74 -6.13 4.66
N THR A 278 8.00 -4.90 5.07
CA THR A 278 6.96 -3.92 5.42
C THR A 278 6.57 -3.07 4.24
N ASP A 279 6.19 -3.68 3.11
CA ASP A 279 5.72 -2.91 1.95
C ASP A 279 4.60 -1.95 2.39
N GLY A 280 4.66 -0.70 1.92
CA GLY A 280 3.67 0.31 2.26
C GLY A 280 2.30 -0.02 1.66
N VAL A 281 2.21 0.02 0.33
CA VAL A 281 1.01 -0.39 -0.40
C VAL A 281 1.37 -1.45 -1.42
N HIS A 282 0.93 -2.68 -1.19
CA HIS A 282 1.04 -3.78 -2.13
C HIS A 282 -0.26 -3.94 -2.93
N ILE A 283 -0.19 -3.82 -4.26
CA ILE A 283 -1.33 -3.90 -5.19
C ILE A 283 -1.17 -5.16 -6.04
N SER A 284 -2.21 -5.97 -6.16
CA SER A 284 -2.18 -7.19 -6.99
C SER A 284 -3.56 -7.53 -7.52
N THR A 285 -3.65 -8.08 -8.74
CA THR A 285 -4.93 -8.51 -9.35
C THR A 285 -6.00 -7.42 -9.28
N SER A 286 -5.64 -6.16 -9.53
CA SER A 286 -6.52 -5.01 -9.30
C SER A 286 -6.50 -4.03 -10.47
N THR A 287 -7.61 -3.34 -10.69
CA THR A 287 -7.79 -2.44 -11.83
C THR A 287 -8.23 -1.04 -11.38
N ASN A 288 -7.72 0.03 -12.02
CA ASN A 288 -8.09 1.41 -11.68
C ASN A 288 -7.87 1.69 -10.18
N VAL A 289 -6.63 1.51 -9.73
CA VAL A 289 -6.21 1.78 -8.35
C VAL A 289 -5.34 3.03 -8.33
N LYS A 290 -5.61 3.92 -7.38
CA LYS A 290 -4.91 5.20 -7.24
C LYS A 290 -4.29 5.30 -5.85
N VAL A 291 -2.99 5.57 -5.77
CA VAL A 291 -2.29 5.89 -4.52
C VAL A 291 -1.79 7.32 -4.65
N LEU A 292 -2.34 8.23 -3.82
CA LEU A 292 -2.25 9.67 -4.03
C LEU A 292 -1.80 10.41 -2.76
N ASN A 293 -1.01 11.47 -2.92
CA ASN A 293 -0.77 12.50 -1.89
C ASN A 293 -0.31 11.94 -0.52
N SER A 294 0.49 10.87 -0.52
CA SER A 294 0.78 10.11 0.70
C SER A 294 2.26 10.16 1.08
N VAL A 295 2.53 9.93 2.37
CA VAL A 295 3.89 9.82 2.91
C VAL A 295 4.09 8.39 3.38
N ILE A 296 5.09 7.72 2.82
CA ILE A 296 5.34 6.28 3.03
C ILE A 296 6.82 6.08 3.34
N GLY A 297 7.14 5.60 4.54
CA GLY A 297 8.49 5.21 4.93
C GLY A 297 8.47 3.87 5.64
N THR A 298 9.14 2.88 5.08
CA THR A 298 9.13 1.50 5.61
C THR A 298 10.48 0.83 5.38
N GLY A 299 10.59 -0.47 5.65
CA GLY A 299 11.79 -1.26 5.36
C GLY A 299 11.74 -2.04 4.04
N ASP A 300 10.66 -1.93 3.27
CA ASP A 300 10.54 -2.54 1.93
C ASP A 300 9.90 -1.54 0.93
N ASP A 301 9.26 -2.01 -0.15
CA ASP A 301 8.71 -1.16 -1.21
C ASP A 301 7.67 -0.16 -0.65
N CYS A 302 7.79 1.13 -0.99
CA CYS A 302 6.76 2.11 -0.63
C CYS A 302 5.44 1.77 -1.31
N VAL A 303 5.52 1.46 -2.60
CA VAL A 303 4.41 0.90 -3.38
C VAL A 303 4.95 -0.23 -4.25
N SER A 304 4.35 -1.41 -4.16
CA SER A 304 4.68 -2.57 -4.99
C SER A 304 3.46 -3.01 -5.81
N ILE A 305 3.65 -3.16 -7.13
CA ILE A 305 2.58 -3.50 -8.09
C ILE A 305 2.85 -4.91 -8.63
N GLY A 306 2.12 -5.87 -8.08
CA GLY A 306 2.17 -7.28 -8.43
C GLY A 306 1.31 -7.66 -9.64
N GLN A 307 1.39 -8.95 -9.98
CA GLN A 307 0.75 -9.57 -11.14
C GLN A 307 -0.76 -9.29 -11.26
N GLY A 308 -1.26 -9.30 -12.49
CA GLY A 308 -2.68 -9.14 -12.81
C GLY A 308 -3.25 -7.75 -12.56
N SER A 309 -2.40 -6.75 -12.37
CA SER A 309 -2.82 -5.37 -12.10
C SER A 309 -2.75 -4.51 -13.36
N ASN A 310 -3.74 -3.65 -13.58
CA ASN A 310 -3.74 -2.73 -14.70
C ASN A 310 -4.40 -1.39 -14.38
N ASP A 311 -4.05 -0.31 -15.10
CA ASP A 311 -4.56 1.04 -14.84
C ASP A 311 -4.29 1.47 -13.39
N ILE A 312 -2.99 1.62 -13.07
CA ILE A 312 -2.52 1.96 -11.73
C ILE A 312 -1.88 3.34 -11.77
N LEU A 313 -2.36 4.25 -10.92
CA LEU A 313 -1.79 5.59 -10.77
C LEU A 313 -1.17 5.74 -9.38
N VAL A 314 0.14 6.02 -9.34
CA VAL A 314 0.86 6.41 -8.13
C VAL A 314 1.29 7.86 -8.32
N ASN A 315 0.73 8.79 -7.55
CA ASN A 315 0.97 10.21 -7.77
C ASN A 315 1.22 10.98 -6.47
N ASN A 316 2.19 11.88 -6.50
CA ASN A 316 2.50 12.77 -5.38
C ASN A 316 2.82 12.00 -4.08
N ILE A 317 3.74 11.04 -4.16
CA ILE A 317 4.19 10.24 -3.01
C ILE A 317 5.54 10.75 -2.52
N THR A 318 5.66 11.00 -1.21
CA THR A 318 6.95 11.09 -0.54
C THR A 318 7.30 9.71 0.02
N CYS A 319 8.29 9.06 -0.57
CA CYS A 319 8.69 7.69 -0.27
C CYS A 319 10.09 7.69 0.37
N GLY A 320 10.26 7.06 1.53
CA GLY A 320 11.57 6.97 2.15
C GLY A 320 11.57 6.98 3.68
N PRO A 321 12.34 6.10 4.36
CA PRO A 321 13.19 5.03 3.79
C PRO A 321 12.37 3.89 3.14
N GLY A 322 13.05 2.91 2.53
CA GLY A 322 12.42 1.73 1.92
C GLY A 322 13.08 1.28 0.62
N HIS A 323 12.40 0.47 -0.19
CA HIS A 323 12.90 -0.09 -1.45
C HIS A 323 12.48 0.65 -2.72
N GLY A 324 11.73 1.75 -2.59
CA GLY A 324 11.29 2.59 -3.71
C GLY A 324 9.89 2.25 -4.20
N ILE A 325 9.60 2.56 -5.46
CA ILE A 325 8.34 2.23 -6.13
C ILE A 325 8.63 1.16 -7.17
N SER A 326 8.01 0.00 -7.00
CA SER A 326 8.36 -1.22 -7.73
C SER A 326 7.18 -1.81 -8.50
N VAL A 327 7.41 -2.19 -9.75
CA VAL A 327 6.58 -3.16 -10.47
C VAL A 327 7.20 -4.55 -10.28
N GLY A 328 6.43 -5.46 -9.71
CA GLY A 328 6.81 -6.84 -9.42
C GLY A 328 7.08 -7.14 -7.94
N SER A 329 7.68 -8.29 -7.61
CA SER A 329 8.27 -9.23 -8.56
C SER A 329 7.23 -9.99 -9.38
N LEU A 330 7.41 -10.06 -10.69
CA LEU A 330 6.53 -10.76 -11.62
C LEU A 330 7.14 -12.09 -12.08
N GLY A 331 6.31 -13.07 -12.41
CA GLY A 331 6.76 -14.32 -13.02
C GLY A 331 7.36 -15.32 -12.04
N LYS A 332 7.07 -15.20 -10.75
CA LYS A 332 7.49 -16.20 -9.77
C LYS A 332 6.69 -17.48 -9.96
N ARG A 333 5.40 -17.34 -10.24
CA ARG A 333 4.45 -18.45 -10.40
C ARG A 333 4.10 -18.63 -11.88
N ILE A 334 3.63 -19.82 -12.23
CA ILE A 334 3.27 -20.17 -13.61
C ILE A 334 1.99 -19.46 -14.07
N ASP A 335 1.13 -19.11 -13.12
CA ASP A 335 -0.18 -18.47 -13.29
C ASP A 335 -0.15 -16.95 -13.04
N ASP A 336 1.04 -16.37 -12.80
CA ASP A 336 1.19 -14.92 -12.68
C ASP A 336 0.72 -14.23 -13.97
N LYS A 337 -0.22 -13.29 -13.85
CA LYS A 337 -0.79 -12.54 -14.98
C LYS A 337 0.00 -11.27 -15.29
N SER A 338 -0.01 -10.86 -16.55
CA SER A 338 0.60 -9.62 -17.03
C SER A 338 0.12 -8.37 -16.25
N VAL A 339 0.92 -7.32 -16.31
CA VAL A 339 0.59 -5.99 -15.79
C VAL A 339 0.71 -4.96 -16.90
N SER A 340 -0.15 -3.94 -16.89
CA SER A 340 -0.08 -2.87 -17.89
C SER A 340 -0.66 -1.54 -17.42
N GLN A 341 -0.36 -0.46 -18.13
CA GLN A 341 -0.92 0.87 -17.88
C GLN A 341 -0.62 1.34 -16.45
N ILE A 342 0.66 1.44 -16.12
CA ILE A 342 1.14 1.87 -14.81
C ILE A 342 1.75 3.25 -14.97
N HIS A 343 1.28 4.21 -14.17
CA HIS A 343 1.77 5.57 -14.20
C HIS A 343 2.19 6.03 -12.80
N VAL A 344 3.48 6.31 -12.65
CA VAL A 344 4.09 6.81 -11.42
C VAL A 344 4.59 8.22 -11.68
N SER A 345 4.03 9.22 -10.99
CA SER A 345 4.40 10.61 -11.25
C SER A 345 4.47 11.53 -10.04
N ASN A 346 5.24 12.61 -10.16
CA ASN A 346 5.37 13.67 -9.16
C ASN A 346 5.84 13.15 -7.78
N CYS A 347 6.68 12.12 -7.75
CA CYS A 347 7.12 11.49 -6.51
C CYS A 347 8.49 12.00 -6.05
N THR A 348 8.71 12.01 -4.73
CA THR A 348 10.02 12.25 -4.13
C THR A 348 10.47 11.03 -3.35
N LEU A 349 11.62 10.45 -3.72
CA LEU A 349 12.18 9.28 -3.06
C LEU A 349 13.43 9.68 -2.26
N ARG A 350 13.47 9.39 -0.96
CA ARG A 350 14.58 9.76 -0.07
C ARG A 350 15.13 8.54 0.66
N ASN A 351 16.45 8.39 0.68
CA ASN A 351 17.12 7.32 1.45
C ASN A 351 16.57 5.91 1.15
N THR A 352 16.09 5.67 -0.08
CA THR A 352 15.59 4.35 -0.49
C THR A 352 16.70 3.53 -1.15
N THR A 353 16.57 2.20 -1.12
CA THR A 353 17.52 1.32 -1.81
C THR A 353 17.33 1.36 -3.34
N ASN A 354 16.14 1.67 -3.83
CA ASN A 354 15.89 1.86 -5.25
C ASN A 354 14.94 3.03 -5.49
N GLY A 355 14.95 3.56 -6.71
CA GLY A 355 14.02 4.59 -7.13
C GLY A 355 12.82 3.99 -7.86
N ALA A 356 12.84 4.12 -9.18
CA ALA A 356 11.90 3.47 -10.10
C ALA A 356 12.40 2.07 -10.44
N ARG A 357 11.64 1.02 -10.11
CA ARG A 357 12.09 -0.37 -10.24
C ARG A 357 11.08 -1.26 -10.95
N ILE A 358 11.56 -2.12 -11.85
CA ILE A 358 10.79 -3.22 -12.45
C ILE A 358 11.56 -4.52 -12.21
N LYS A 359 10.95 -5.52 -11.60
CA LYS A 359 11.58 -6.81 -11.25
C LYS A 359 10.79 -8.00 -11.78
N THR A 360 11.41 -8.85 -12.60
CA THR A 360 10.85 -10.13 -13.06
C THR A 360 11.76 -11.28 -12.67
N TRP A 361 11.16 -12.41 -12.27
CA TRP A 361 11.89 -13.62 -11.95
C TRP A 361 12.53 -14.19 -13.20
N ALA A 362 13.72 -14.74 -13.03
CA ALA A 362 14.39 -15.54 -14.05
C ALA A 362 13.81 -16.97 -14.05
N ALA A 363 12.55 -17.07 -14.46
CA ALA A 363 11.77 -18.30 -14.51
C ALA A 363 11.14 -18.50 -15.90
N GLU A 364 10.60 -19.69 -16.12
CA GLU A 364 10.00 -20.12 -17.40
C GLU A 364 8.60 -19.55 -17.63
N SER A 365 7.94 -18.98 -16.61
CA SER A 365 6.61 -18.39 -16.82
C SER A 365 6.71 -17.18 -17.74
N ALA A 366 5.82 -17.12 -18.72
CA ALA A 366 5.73 -16.02 -19.67
C ALA A 366 4.60 -15.07 -19.25
N GLY A 367 4.82 -13.79 -19.50
CA GLY A 367 3.90 -12.71 -19.17
C GLY A 367 4.48 -11.41 -19.69
N GLU A 368 3.75 -10.32 -19.48
CA GLU A 368 4.15 -9.00 -19.96
C GLU A 368 4.04 -7.95 -18.86
N ALA A 369 4.99 -7.02 -18.84
CA ALA A 369 4.91 -5.76 -18.13
C ALA A 369 5.06 -4.64 -19.16
N SER A 370 3.95 -3.98 -19.49
CA SER A 370 3.88 -3.01 -20.59
C SER A 370 3.24 -1.69 -20.20
N ASP A 371 3.48 -0.64 -21.00
CA ASP A 371 2.86 0.67 -20.82
C ASP A 371 3.10 1.25 -19.42
N ILE A 372 4.38 1.34 -19.04
CA ILE A 372 4.81 1.77 -17.70
C ILE A 372 5.51 3.11 -17.82
N THR A 373 5.03 4.13 -17.11
CA THR A 373 5.64 5.46 -17.07
C THR A 373 6.06 5.80 -15.65
N TYR A 374 7.32 6.22 -15.50
CA TYR A 374 7.85 6.90 -14.33
C TYR A 374 8.24 8.31 -14.74
N GLU A 375 7.57 9.34 -14.21
CA GLU A 375 7.85 10.72 -14.61
C GLU A 375 7.83 11.75 -13.50
N ASN A 376 8.63 12.82 -13.67
CA ASN A 376 8.73 13.92 -12.70
C ASN A 376 9.10 13.41 -11.30
N ILE A 377 10.17 12.64 -11.20
CA ILE A 377 10.61 12.02 -9.94
C ILE A 377 11.89 12.70 -9.44
N VAL A 378 11.86 13.11 -8.18
CA VAL A 378 13.03 13.65 -7.47
C VAL A 378 13.60 12.58 -6.54
N MET A 379 14.91 12.35 -6.61
CA MET A 379 15.59 11.34 -5.81
C MET A 379 16.67 11.99 -4.92
N ASP A 380 16.67 11.65 -3.65
CA ASP A 380 17.62 12.14 -2.65
C ASP A 380 18.27 10.93 -1.95
N GLN A 381 19.57 10.78 -2.13
CA GLN A 381 20.39 9.70 -1.57
C GLN A 381 19.87 8.28 -1.90
N VAL A 382 19.24 8.10 -3.05
CA VAL A 382 18.71 6.79 -3.50
C VAL A 382 19.87 5.89 -3.96
N GLN A 383 19.90 4.63 -3.52
CA GLN A 383 21.04 3.75 -3.84
C GLN A 383 21.05 3.31 -5.31
N ASN A 384 19.91 2.87 -5.86
CA ASN A 384 19.79 2.44 -7.25
C ASN A 384 18.60 3.18 -7.91
N PRO A 385 18.82 4.39 -8.46
CA PRO A 385 17.76 5.26 -8.96
C PRO A 385 16.81 4.63 -9.99
N ILE A 386 17.32 4.04 -11.08
CA ILE A 386 16.49 3.43 -12.13
C ILE A 386 16.94 1.99 -12.34
N VAL A 387 16.01 1.04 -12.17
CA VAL A 387 16.31 -0.39 -12.22
C VAL A 387 15.28 -1.16 -13.04
N ILE A 388 15.76 -1.92 -14.02
CA ILE A 388 15.06 -3.09 -14.56
C ILE A 388 15.90 -4.32 -14.22
N ASP A 389 15.33 -5.28 -13.50
CA ASP A 389 15.99 -6.54 -13.12
C ASP A 389 15.16 -7.75 -13.55
N GLN A 390 15.51 -8.33 -14.70
CA GLN A 390 14.94 -9.60 -15.17
C GLN A 390 15.75 -10.83 -14.69
N ASN A 391 16.65 -10.64 -13.71
CA ASN A 391 17.40 -11.70 -13.06
C ASN A 391 16.98 -11.92 -11.60
N TYR A 392 15.81 -11.39 -11.22
CA TYR A 392 15.35 -11.43 -9.83
C TYR A 392 15.25 -12.86 -9.31
N GLY A 393 15.64 -13.07 -8.06
CA GLY A 393 15.64 -14.38 -7.41
C GLY A 393 16.85 -15.28 -7.71
N LYS A 394 17.69 -14.97 -8.71
CA LYS A 394 18.97 -15.67 -8.89
C LYS A 394 19.95 -15.29 -7.78
N LYS A 395 20.28 -16.23 -6.90
CA LYS A 395 21.37 -16.05 -5.93
C LYS A 395 22.68 -15.87 -6.69
N LYS A 396 23.45 -14.81 -6.40
CA LYS A 396 24.84 -14.70 -6.89
C LYS A 396 25.62 -15.91 -6.36
N SER A 397 26.39 -16.59 -7.22
CA SER A 397 27.31 -17.61 -6.72
C SER A 397 28.43 -16.95 -5.91
N ARG A 398 29.12 -17.73 -5.08
CA ARG A 398 30.28 -17.25 -4.29
C ARG A 398 31.43 -16.72 -5.16
N SER A 399 31.49 -17.07 -6.45
CA SER A 399 32.48 -16.55 -7.41
C SER A 399 32.05 -15.26 -8.11
N GLY A 400 30.97 -14.61 -7.68
CA GLY A 400 30.45 -13.37 -8.29
C GLY A 400 29.73 -13.59 -9.63
N THR A 401 29.84 -14.77 -10.24
CA THR A 401 29.09 -15.18 -11.42
C THR A 401 27.66 -15.55 -11.02
N ARG A 402 26.65 -15.03 -11.73
CA ARG A 402 25.26 -15.50 -11.56
C ARG A 402 25.20 -16.95 -12.07
N PRO A 403 24.67 -17.92 -11.31
CA PRO A 403 24.53 -19.30 -11.78
C PRO A 403 23.77 -19.34 -13.11
N GLY A 404 24.14 -20.27 -13.98
CA GLY A 404 23.34 -20.61 -15.16
C GLY A 404 21.94 -21.02 -14.72
N GLY A 405 20.95 -20.28 -15.18
CA GLY A 405 19.53 -20.54 -14.96
C GLY A 405 18.75 -19.85 -16.07
N ALA A 406 17.54 -20.32 -16.35
CA ALA A 406 16.71 -19.80 -17.44
C ALA A 406 16.69 -18.27 -17.46
N ALA A 407 16.80 -17.69 -18.64
CA ALA A 407 16.56 -16.27 -18.83
C ALA A 407 15.06 -16.00 -18.63
N SER A 408 14.69 -14.86 -18.03
CA SER A 408 13.27 -14.53 -17.79
C SER A 408 12.49 -14.58 -19.10
N LYS A 409 11.33 -15.24 -19.08
CA LYS A 409 10.41 -15.27 -20.22
C LYS A 409 9.40 -14.12 -20.22
N TRP A 410 9.46 -13.22 -19.24
CA TRP A 410 8.64 -12.02 -19.23
C TRP A 410 9.12 -11.00 -20.25
N LYS A 411 8.19 -10.43 -21.01
CA LYS A 411 8.46 -9.29 -21.89
C LYS A 411 8.26 -8.01 -21.09
N ILE A 412 9.25 -7.10 -21.17
CA ILE A 412 9.10 -5.72 -20.72
C ILE A 412 9.10 -4.84 -21.97
N SER A 413 8.05 -4.05 -22.14
CA SER A 413 7.83 -3.27 -23.36
C SER A 413 7.24 -1.89 -23.04
N ASN A 414 7.51 -0.90 -23.89
CA ASN A 414 6.91 0.45 -23.80
C ASN A 414 7.02 1.06 -22.38
N VAL A 415 8.26 1.23 -21.92
CA VAL A 415 8.56 1.79 -20.60
C VAL A 415 9.19 3.17 -20.78
N HIS A 416 8.65 4.16 -20.08
CA HIS A 416 9.10 5.55 -20.16
C HIS A 416 9.62 6.02 -18.81
N PHE A 417 10.90 6.42 -18.77
CA PHE A 417 11.48 7.15 -17.65
C PHE A 417 11.70 8.60 -18.08
N ARG A 418 10.99 9.56 -17.48
CA ARG A 418 10.96 10.96 -17.94
C ARG A 418 11.21 11.95 -16.81
N ASN A 419 12.10 12.91 -17.01
CA ASN A 419 12.36 13.97 -16.03
C ASN A 419 12.62 13.40 -14.62
N ILE A 420 13.62 12.52 -14.52
CA ILE A 420 14.03 11.91 -13.25
C ILE A 420 15.38 12.50 -12.85
N ARG A 421 15.44 13.09 -11.66
CA ARG A 421 16.60 13.88 -11.24
C ARG A 421 16.94 13.76 -9.77
N GLY A 422 18.16 14.11 -9.41
CA GLY A 422 18.60 14.26 -8.04
C GLY A 422 19.92 13.54 -7.76
N THR A 423 19.97 12.72 -6.72
CA THR A 423 21.24 12.16 -6.24
C THR A 423 21.20 10.64 -6.05
N SER A 424 22.30 10.00 -6.43
CA SER A 424 22.54 8.57 -6.24
C SER A 424 23.61 8.33 -5.18
N SER A 425 23.36 7.42 -4.24
CA SER A 425 24.35 6.99 -3.24
C SER A 425 25.25 5.84 -3.71
N ARG A 426 24.95 5.22 -4.86
CA ARG A 426 25.87 4.30 -5.57
C ARG A 426 26.28 4.85 -6.93
N ASN A 427 27.37 4.32 -7.47
CA ASN A 427 27.91 4.74 -8.76
C ASN A 427 27.03 4.31 -9.94
N ILE A 428 26.37 3.16 -9.88
CA ILE A 428 25.44 2.72 -10.92
C ILE A 428 24.09 3.41 -10.68
N ALA A 429 23.81 4.48 -11.43
CA ALA A 429 22.56 5.22 -11.31
C ALA A 429 21.41 4.59 -12.11
N VAL A 430 21.75 3.95 -13.23
CA VAL A 430 20.81 3.30 -14.15
C VAL A 430 21.29 1.88 -14.41
N SER A 431 20.45 0.88 -14.12
CA SER A 431 20.74 -0.54 -14.34
C SER A 431 19.58 -1.21 -15.08
N LEU A 432 19.76 -1.50 -16.36
CA LEU A 432 18.78 -2.13 -17.24
C LEU A 432 19.23 -3.56 -17.59
N GLN A 433 18.88 -4.51 -16.74
CA GLN A 433 19.31 -5.91 -16.83
C GLN A 433 18.22 -6.76 -17.48
N CYS A 434 18.03 -6.58 -18.78
CA CYS A 434 16.98 -7.26 -19.53
C CYS A 434 17.41 -8.66 -20.00
N SER A 435 16.40 -9.50 -20.19
CA SER A 435 16.54 -10.91 -20.55
C SER A 435 17.14 -11.05 -21.95
N SER A 436 18.09 -11.97 -22.12
CA SER A 436 18.62 -12.30 -23.45
C SER A 436 17.62 -13.08 -24.30
N SER A 437 16.67 -13.80 -23.68
CA SER A 437 15.61 -14.50 -24.40
C SER A 437 14.44 -13.60 -24.78
N ASN A 438 14.20 -12.53 -24.01
CA ASN A 438 13.16 -11.54 -24.26
C ASN A 438 13.69 -10.13 -23.94
N PRO A 439 14.49 -9.53 -24.85
CA PRO A 439 15.03 -8.18 -24.69
C PRO A 439 13.93 -7.16 -24.37
N CYS A 440 14.26 -6.17 -23.55
CA CYS A 440 13.36 -5.03 -23.31
C CYS A 440 13.26 -4.20 -24.59
N ASP A 441 12.05 -3.76 -24.93
CA ASP A 441 11.81 -2.98 -26.15
C ASP A 441 10.98 -1.72 -25.88
N GLY A 442 11.23 -0.66 -26.65
CA GLY A 442 10.58 0.63 -26.45
C GLY A 442 10.89 1.26 -25.09
N ILE A 443 12.15 1.21 -24.64
CA ILE A 443 12.57 1.85 -23.40
C ILE A 443 12.95 3.31 -23.69
N GLU A 444 12.11 4.26 -23.33
CA GLU A 444 12.44 5.69 -23.41
C GLU A 444 13.15 6.14 -22.14
N MET A 445 14.27 6.83 -22.31
CA MET A 445 14.98 7.53 -21.25
C MET A 445 15.05 9.01 -21.63
N ALA A 446 14.23 9.85 -21.00
CA ALA A 446 14.15 11.27 -21.31
C ALA A 446 14.49 12.14 -20.10
N ASP A 447 15.45 13.04 -20.25
CA ASP A 447 15.82 14.02 -19.21
C ASP A 447 16.17 13.37 -17.85
N ILE A 448 17.20 12.53 -17.88
CA ILE A 448 17.74 11.81 -16.72
C ILE A 448 18.96 12.59 -16.19
N ASN A 449 18.92 13.01 -14.93
CA ASN A 449 19.96 13.87 -14.37
C ASN A 449 20.29 13.56 -12.89
N PHE A 450 21.35 12.79 -12.68
CA PHE A 450 21.84 12.43 -11.35
C PHE A 450 23.22 13.01 -11.03
N SER A 451 23.45 13.32 -9.75
CA SER A 451 24.78 13.53 -9.19
C SER A 451 25.11 12.43 -8.16
N TYR A 452 26.39 12.07 -8.06
CA TYR A 452 26.86 11.08 -7.09
C TYR A 452 27.05 11.71 -5.71
N LEU A 453 26.50 11.09 -4.66
CA LEU A 453 26.71 11.47 -3.26
C LEU A 453 27.43 10.40 -2.43
N GLY A 454 27.77 9.25 -3.00
CA GLY A 454 28.51 8.23 -2.26
C GLY A 454 29.95 8.68 -1.91
N ALA A 455 30.60 7.94 -1.00
CA ALA A 455 31.97 8.24 -0.58
C ALA A 455 32.86 8.41 -1.82
N ALA A 456 33.49 9.57 -1.95
CA ALA A 456 34.34 9.93 -3.08
C ALA A 456 35.62 9.08 -3.07
N VAL A 457 35.52 7.80 -3.40
CA VAL A 457 36.67 7.00 -3.80
C VAL A 457 37.17 7.63 -5.08
N LYS A 458 38.40 8.14 -5.03
CA LYS A 458 39.04 8.92 -6.09
C LYS A 458 38.85 8.23 -7.44
N GLY A 459 38.17 8.88 -8.38
CA GLY A 459 37.91 8.35 -9.73
C GLY A 459 36.57 7.63 -9.92
N THR A 460 35.69 7.56 -8.91
CA THR A 460 34.35 6.97 -9.06
C THR A 460 33.39 7.99 -9.70
N SER A 461 32.90 7.68 -10.90
CA SER A 461 31.86 8.45 -11.58
C SER A 461 30.53 7.71 -11.59
N LEU A 462 29.43 8.43 -11.83
CA LEU A 462 28.17 7.75 -12.14
C LEU A 462 28.28 6.98 -13.45
N THR A 463 27.67 5.81 -13.49
CA THR A 463 27.65 4.91 -14.64
C THR A 463 26.25 4.34 -14.89
N THR A 464 26.05 3.88 -16.12
CA THR A 464 24.86 3.16 -16.57
C THR A 464 25.29 1.74 -16.96
N GLU A 465 24.50 0.73 -16.60
CA GLU A 465 24.66 -0.64 -17.08
C GLU A 465 23.42 -1.08 -17.85
N CYS A 466 23.60 -1.65 -19.04
CA CYS A 466 22.49 -2.13 -19.86
C CYS A 466 22.83 -3.45 -20.53
N TYR A 467 21.88 -4.36 -20.53
CA TYR A 467 21.96 -5.66 -21.16
C TYR A 467 20.63 -5.93 -21.85
N ASN A 468 20.67 -6.23 -23.16
CA ASN A 468 19.49 -6.58 -23.96
C ASN A 468 18.34 -5.56 -23.84
N ALA A 469 18.64 -4.27 -23.77
CA ALA A 469 17.66 -3.20 -23.68
C ALA A 469 17.75 -2.32 -24.93
N ASN A 470 16.64 -2.21 -25.66
CA ASN A 470 16.52 -1.26 -26.77
C ASN A 470 16.08 0.10 -26.23
N ILE A 471 17.03 1.04 -26.16
CA ILE A 471 16.87 2.33 -25.47
C ILE A 471 16.74 3.46 -26.50
N ALA A 472 15.72 4.30 -26.34
CA ALA A 472 15.54 5.54 -27.07
C ALA A 472 15.86 6.74 -26.15
N PRO A 473 17.09 7.30 -26.22
CA PRO A 473 17.48 8.44 -25.39
C PRO A 473 16.89 9.76 -25.92
N LYS A 474 16.49 10.65 -25.01
CA LYS A 474 16.03 12.01 -25.34
C LYS A 474 16.50 13.03 -24.29
N GLY A 475 16.90 14.21 -24.73
CA GLY A 475 17.29 15.28 -23.80
C GLY A 475 18.52 14.94 -22.95
N VAL A 476 18.56 15.42 -21.71
CA VAL A 476 19.73 15.27 -20.82
C VAL A 476 19.91 13.81 -20.37
N GLN A 477 21.16 13.31 -20.39
CA GLN A 477 21.52 11.96 -19.93
C GLN A 477 22.76 12.00 -19.03
N ILE A 478 22.52 12.09 -17.72
CA ILE A 478 23.56 12.06 -16.69
C ILE A 478 23.18 10.99 -15.65
N PRO A 479 23.92 9.87 -15.58
CA PRO A 479 25.09 9.51 -16.39
C PRO A 479 24.77 9.24 -17.88
N PRO A 480 25.78 9.23 -18.77
CA PRO A 480 25.60 8.78 -20.15
C PRO A 480 24.99 7.38 -20.20
N LEU A 481 24.04 7.17 -21.12
CA LEU A 481 23.42 5.87 -21.34
C LEU A 481 24.34 4.92 -22.11
N CYS A 482 24.01 3.63 -22.08
CA CYS A 482 24.68 2.61 -22.88
C CYS A 482 24.51 2.90 -24.38
N ARG A 483 25.53 2.56 -25.17
CA ARG A 483 25.54 2.73 -26.62
C ARG A 483 25.18 1.45 -27.34
#